data_AF-A0A948FD72-F1
#
_entry.id   AF-A0A948FD72-F1
#
_cell.length_a   1.000
_cell.length_b   1.000
_cell.length_c   1.000
_cell.angle_alpha   90.00
_cell.angle_beta   90.00
_cell.angle_gamma   90.00
#
_symmetry.space_group_name_H-M   'P 1'
#
loop_
_entity.id
_entity.type
_entity.pdbx_description
1 polymer ?
#
loop_
_entity_poly.entity_id
_entity_poly.type
_entity_poly.pdbx_seq_one_letter_code
_entity_poly.pdbx_strand_id
1 'polypeptide(L)' 'MKTICCACKRTKVDEGWQRLVVESVKEVSHGFCPDCHRKAMLKIGEASHKWSGKSAGKGRNL' A
#
# COMPACT_ATOMS: atom_id res chain seq x y z
N MET A 1 -6.24 17.50 -9.85
CA MET A 1 -5.59 16.21 -9.54
C MET A 1 -6.44 15.40 -8.56
N LYS A 2 -6.82 14.16 -8.88
CA LYS A 2 -7.48 13.25 -7.93
C LYS A 2 -6.45 12.30 -7.31
N THR A 3 -6.61 11.90 -6.05
CA THR A 3 -5.76 10.86 -5.44
C THR A 3 -6.53 9.55 -5.33
N ILE A 4 -5.97 8.46 -5.85
CA ILE A 4 -6.58 7.12 -5.82
C ILE A 4 -5.76 6.21 -4.91
N CYS A 5 -6.46 5.42 -4.09
CA CYS A 5 -5.82 4.44 -3.22
C CYS A 5 -5.26 3.28 -4.06
N CYS A 6 -3.97 3.01 -3.95
CA CYS A 6 -3.30 1.94 -4.68
C CYS A 6 -3.93 0.57 -4.43
N ALA A 7 -4.39 0.34 -3.18
CA ALA A 7 -4.90 -0.95 -2.72
C ALA A 7 -6.40 -1.13 -2.96
N CYS A 8 -7.26 -0.21 -2.50
CA CYS A 8 -8.72 -0.38 -2.57
C CYS A 8 -9.40 0.44 -3.66
N LYS A 9 -8.64 1.23 -4.44
CA LYS A 9 -9.13 2.07 -5.55
C LYS A 9 -10.20 3.10 -5.15
N ARG A 10 -10.36 3.38 -3.85
CA ARG A 10 -11.13 4.55 -3.38
C ARG A 10 -10.40 5.83 -3.76
N THR A 11 -11.17 6.87 -4.05
CA THR A 11 -10.68 8.20 -4.43
C THR A 11 -10.79 9.13 -3.23
N LYS A 12 -9.77 9.96 -3.02
CA LYS A 12 -9.78 11.03 -2.02
C LYS A 12 -10.64 12.18 -2.54
N VAL A 13 -11.66 12.52 -1.77
CA VAL A 13 -12.52 13.70 -1.90
C VAL A 13 -12.50 14.48 -0.58
N ASP A 14 -13.13 15.65 -0.55
CA ASP A 14 -13.12 16.53 0.64
C ASP A 14 -13.70 15.86 1.88
N GLU A 15 -14.75 15.05 1.70
CA GLU A 15 -15.41 14.29 2.77
C GLU A 15 -14.67 12.98 3.14
N GLY A 16 -13.52 12.70 2.50
CA GLY A 16 -12.70 11.52 2.78
C GLY A 16 -12.53 10.57 1.60
N TRP A 17 -12.45 9.27 1.88
CA TRP A 17 -12.14 8.25 0.87
C TRP A 17 -13.41 7.53 0.40
N GLN A 18 -13.85 7.83 -0.82
CA GLN A 18 -15.10 7.30 -1.38
C GLN A 18 -14.86 6.47 -2.64
N ARG A 19 -15.79 5.57 -2.96
CA ARG A 19 -15.71 4.74 -4.17
C ARG A 19 -16.43 5.47 -5.31
N LEU A 20 -15.69 6.32 -6.00
CA LEU A 20 -16.20 7.07 -7.15
C LEU A 20 -15.71 6.41 -8.44
N VAL A 21 -16.62 6.27 -9.41
CA VAL A 21 -16.25 5.95 -10.79
C VAL A 21 -15.51 7.16 -11.32
N VAL A 22 -14.22 7.00 -11.58
CA VAL A 22 -13.39 8.09 -12.11
C VAL A 22 -13.60 8.11 -13.62
N GLU A 23 -14.63 8.82 -14.08
CA GLU A 23 -14.78 9.15 -15.50
C GLU A 23 -13.60 10.05 -15.90
N SER A 24 -12.63 9.43 -16.57
CA SER A 24 -11.49 10.05 -17.28
C SER A 24 -10.95 11.34 -16.67
N VAL A 25 -10.17 11.24 -15.60
CA VAL A 25 -9.47 12.41 -15.03
C VAL A 25 -8.09 12.51 -15.65
N LYS A 26 -7.77 13.65 -16.26
CA LYS A 26 -6.48 13.90 -16.93
C LYS A 26 -5.27 13.83 -16.00
N GLU A 27 -5.47 14.02 -14.69
CA GLU A 27 -4.39 13.99 -13.70
C GLU A 27 -4.77 13.21 -12.44
N VAL A 28 -4.16 12.04 -12.29
CA VAL A 28 -4.35 11.11 -11.17
C VAL A 28 -3.04 10.95 -10.41
N SER A 29 -3.10 11.15 -9.10
CA SER A 29 -2.06 10.77 -8.14
C SER A 29 -2.44 9.47 -7.44
N HIS A 30 -1.44 8.72 -7.00
CA HIS A 30 -1.62 7.44 -6.32
C HIS A 30 -1.12 7.53 -4.88
N GLY A 31 -1.86 6.95 -3.92
CA GLY A 31 -1.49 6.95 -2.51
C GLY A 31 -2.16 5.82 -1.72
N PHE A 32 -2.03 5.83 -0.39
CA PHE A 32 -2.75 4.88 0.48
C PHE A 32 -3.85 5.61 1.26
N CYS A 33 -5.04 5.01 1.33
CA CYS A 33 -6.03 5.45 2.30
C CYS A 33 -5.62 5.01 3.72
N PRO A 34 -6.10 5.69 4.78
CA PRO A 34 -5.73 5.38 6.16
C PRO A 34 -5.89 3.91 6.52
N ASP A 35 -6.97 3.26 6.06
CA ASP A 35 -7.22 1.84 6.34
C ASP A 35 -6.18 0.92 5.68
N CYS A 36 -5.88 1.17 4.40
CA CYS A 36 -4.92 0.37 3.67
C CYS A 36 -3.49 0.65 4.14
N HIS A 37 -3.19 1.88 4.56
CA HIS A 37 -1.91 2.23 5.16
C HIS A 37 -1.68 1.48 6.48
N ARG A 38 -2.68 1.49 7.39
CA ARG A 38 -2.59 0.72 8.65
C ARG A 38 -2.39 -0.77 8.39
N LYS A 39 -3.14 -1.37 7.46
CA LYS A 39 -2.98 -2.78 7.07
C LYS A 39 -1.59 -3.07 6.50
N ALA A 40 -1.04 -2.17 5.71
CA ALA A 40 0.31 -2.33 5.16
C ALA A 40 1.37 -2.29 6.27
N MET A 41 1.27 -1.33 7.20
CA MET A 41 2.19 -1.22 8.33
C MET A 41 2.12 -2.41 9.28
N LEU A 42 0.92 -2.95 9.55
CA LEU A 42 0.76 -4.17 10.36
C LEU A 42 1.48 -5.35 9.71
N LYS A 43 1.30 -5.57 8.40
CA LYS A 43 2.00 -6.64 7.67
C LYS A 43 3.51 -6.50 7.69
N ILE A 44 4.02 -5.26 7.62
CA ILE A 44 5.46 -4.99 7.72
C ILE A 44 5.96 -5.33 9.13
N GLY A 45 5.24 -4.93 10.17
CA GLY A 45 5.56 -5.31 11.55
C GLY A 45 5.62 -6.82 11.74
N GLU A 46 4.63 -7.56 11.24
CA GLU A 46 4.59 -9.02 11.27
C GLU A 46 5.75 -9.66 10.49
N ALA A 47 6.12 -9.08 9.33
CA ALA A 47 7.25 -9.54 8.53
C ALA A 47 8.61 -9.29 9.21
N SER A 48 8.77 -8.17 9.92
CA SER A 48 9.99 -7.83 10.68
C SER A 48 10.28 -8.84 11.80
N HIS A 49 9.25 -9.37 12.47
CA HIS A 49 9.42 -10.46 13.45
C HIS A 49 9.78 -11.80 12.79
N LYS A 50 9.40 -11.99 11.52
CA LYS A 50 9.71 -13.22 10.78
C LYS A 50 11.12 -13.21 10.20
N TRP A 51 11.71 -12.02 9.99
CA TRP A 51 13.03 -11.90 9.37
C TRP A 51 14.21 -11.95 10.34
N SER A 52 13.96 -11.80 11.65
CA SER A 52 14.97 -11.93 12.71
C SER A 52 15.50 -13.37 12.88
N GLY A 53 14.95 -14.34 12.14
CA GLY A 53 15.34 -15.76 12.20
C GLY A 53 16.07 -16.33 10.98
N LYS A 54 16.46 -15.52 9.98
CA LYS A 54 17.23 -16.01 8.81
C LYS A 54 18.56 -15.28 8.64
N SER A 55 19.43 -15.47 9.63
CA SER A 55 20.88 -15.39 9.45
C SER A 55 21.46 -16.80 9.61
N ALA A 56 21.27 -17.68 8.62
CA ALA A 56 22.02 -18.94 8.56
C ALA A 56 22.01 -19.56 7.15
N GLY A 57 23.20 -19.74 6.58
CA GLY A 57 23.48 -20.72 5.51
C GLY A 57 23.48 -20.13 4.09
N LYS A 58 24.60 -19.66 3.52
CA LYS A 58 25.79 -20.40 3.00
C LYS A 58 25.57 -20.94 1.57
N GLY A 59 26.42 -20.48 0.64
CA GLY A 59 26.71 -21.20 -0.61
C GLY A 59 26.41 -20.44 -1.90
N ARG A 60 27.38 -19.66 -2.37
CA ARG A 60 27.62 -19.48 -3.81
C ARG A 60 27.98 -20.85 -4.38
N ASN A 61 27.39 -21.28 -5.49
CA ASN A 61 28.04 -22.18 -6.42
C ASN A 61 27.87 -21.61 -7.83
N LEU A 62 28.98 -21.09 -8.34
CA LEU A 62 29.31 -21.00 -9.76
C LEU A 62 29.65 -22.39 -10.27
#